data_AF-A0A3E0VUP3-F1
#
_entry.id   AF-A0A3E0VUP3-F1
#
_cell.length_a   1.000
_cell.length_b   1.000
_cell.length_c   1.000
_cell.angle_alpha   90.00
_cell.angle_beta   90.00
_cell.angle_gamma   90.00
#
_symmetry.space_group_name_H-M   'P 1'
#
loop_
_entity.id
_entity.type
_entity.pdbx_description
1 polymer ?
#
loop_
_entity_poly.entity_id
_entity_poly.type
_entity_poly.pdbx_seq_one_letter_code
_entity_poly.pdbx_strand_id
1 'polypeptide(L)' 'MPADTENPTDAENPTDAENPTAAENTVDADGGFTAERREQLLTAPKADELDAAPRIAVTEVAPHTKRIDVRDDAPYRPGG' A
#
# COMPACT_ATOMS: atom_id res chain seq x y z
N MET A 1 -42.19 -29.96 11.86
CA MET A 1 -40.72 -29.86 11.69
C MET A 1 -40.47 -29.26 10.31
N PRO A 2 -39.88 -28.06 10.19
CA PRO A 2 -39.60 -27.47 8.88
C PRO A 2 -38.47 -28.25 8.18
N ALA A 3 -38.50 -28.26 6.85
CA ALA A 3 -37.57 -28.98 6.00
C ALA A 3 -36.13 -28.47 6.14
N ASP A 4 -35.18 -29.39 6.36
CA ASP A 4 -33.75 -29.13 6.23
C ASP A 4 -33.47 -28.69 4.78
N THR A 5 -33.32 -27.38 4.63
CA THR A 5 -32.87 -26.77 3.39
C THR A 5 -31.36 -26.97 3.36
N GLU A 6 -30.91 -27.94 2.57
CA GLU A 6 -29.51 -28.18 2.24
C GLU A 6 -28.87 -26.84 1.86
N ASN A 7 -27.95 -26.36 2.69
CA ASN A 7 -27.10 -25.23 2.37
C ASN A 7 -26.10 -25.70 1.30
N PRO A 8 -26.09 -25.18 0.06
CA PRO A 8 -25.06 -25.55 -0.88
C PRO A 8 -23.73 -24.96 -0.38
N THR A 9 -22.91 -25.79 0.25
CA THR A 9 -21.48 -25.50 0.41
C THR A 9 -20.82 -25.63 -0.96
N ASP A 10 -21.06 -24.66 -1.82
CA ASP A 10 -20.35 -24.49 -3.08
C ASP A 10 -20.03 -23.00 -3.29
N ALA A 11 -19.03 -22.58 -2.54
CA ALA A 11 -18.08 -21.61 -3.02
C ALA A 11 -16.78 -22.02 -2.36
N GLU A 12 -15.93 -22.72 -3.11
CA GLU A 12 -14.49 -22.75 -2.86
C GLU A 12 -14.07 -21.29 -2.65
N ASN A 13 -13.95 -20.90 -1.38
CA ASN A 13 -13.29 -19.66 -1.02
C ASN A 13 -11.91 -19.77 -1.65
N PRO A 14 -11.51 -18.90 -2.60
CA PRO A 14 -10.18 -18.99 -3.19
C PRO A 14 -9.21 -18.94 -2.02
N THR A 15 -8.57 -20.08 -1.75
CA THR A 15 -7.57 -20.20 -0.69
C THR A 15 -6.56 -19.11 -0.93
N ASP A 16 -6.62 -18.14 -0.02
CA ASP A 16 -5.60 -17.17 0.35
C ASP A 16 -4.37 -17.31 -0.53
N ALA A 17 -4.39 -16.62 -1.67
CA ALA A 17 -3.22 -16.47 -2.50
C ALA A 17 -2.20 -15.71 -1.66
N GLU A 18 -1.39 -16.46 -0.91
CA GLU A 18 -0.18 -16.05 -0.21
C GLU A 18 -0.21 -14.57 0.16
N ASN A 19 -1.07 -14.18 1.10
CA ASN A 19 -0.82 -12.94 1.81
C ASN A 19 0.54 -13.15 2.51
N PRO A 20 1.63 -12.49 2.07
CA PRO A 20 2.96 -12.83 2.54
C PRO A 20 2.98 -12.64 4.06
N THR A 21 3.03 -13.77 4.76
CA THR A 21 2.98 -13.84 6.20
C THR A 21 4.11 -13.00 6.76
N ALA A 22 3.75 -11.92 7.48
CA ALA A 22 4.55 -11.25 8.50
C ALA A 22 6.07 -11.33 8.31
N ALA A 23 6.57 -10.98 7.12
CA ALA A 23 7.91 -10.46 7.02
C ALA A 23 7.84 -9.13 7.75
N GLU A 24 8.61 -9.00 8.82
CA GLU A 24 8.81 -7.72 9.50
C GLU A 24 8.92 -6.65 8.42
N ASN A 25 7.96 -5.71 8.40
CA ASN A 25 7.98 -4.57 7.50
C ASN A 25 9.11 -3.65 7.98
N THR A 26 10.34 -4.16 7.89
CA THR A 26 11.60 -3.47 7.98
C THR A 26 11.60 -2.59 6.75
N VAL A 27 10.96 -1.41 6.90
CA VAL A 27 11.13 -0.27 5.99
C VAL A 27 12.54 0.27 6.21
N ASP A 28 13.53 -0.60 6.13
CA ASP A 28 14.95 -0.34 6.29
C ASP A 28 15.58 -0.52 4.91
N ALA A 29 15.75 0.63 4.26
CA ALA A 29 16.79 0.96 3.30
C ALA A 29 16.76 0.37 1.87
N ASP A 30 16.13 1.14 0.98
CA ASP A 30 16.84 1.86 -0.11
C ASP A 30 17.33 1.13 -1.38
N GLY A 31 16.57 0.18 -1.92
CA GLY A 31 16.88 -0.32 -3.28
C GLY A 31 15.70 -0.90 -4.05
N GLY A 32 15.37 -2.16 -3.80
CA GLY A 32 14.45 -2.96 -4.62
C GLY A 32 13.02 -2.41 -4.66
N PHE A 33 12.40 -2.25 -3.50
CA PHE A 33 11.01 -1.78 -3.41
C PHE A 33 10.81 -0.37 -4.01
N THR A 34 11.83 0.50 -3.89
CA THR A 34 11.76 1.86 -4.45
C THR A 34 11.79 1.87 -5.98
N ALA A 35 12.56 0.96 -6.60
CA ALA A 35 12.69 0.87 -8.04
C ALA A 35 11.45 0.24 -8.68
N GLU A 36 10.94 -0.86 -8.12
CA GLU A 36 9.73 -1.55 -8.59
C GLU A 36 8.51 -0.63 -8.48
N ARG A 37 8.36 0.07 -7.35
CA ARG A 37 7.30 1.07 -7.16
C ARG A 37 7.42 2.22 -8.17
N ARG A 38 8.63 2.69 -8.45
CA ARG A 38 8.86 3.74 -9.45
C ARG A 38 8.42 3.28 -10.85
N GLU A 39 8.84 2.09 -11.27
CA GLU A 39 8.44 1.51 -12.56
C GLU A 39 6.91 1.42 -12.67
N GLN A 40 6.25 0.87 -11.64
CA GLN A 40 4.79 0.78 -11.57
C GLN A 40 4.13 2.16 -11.74
N LEU A 41 4.64 3.19 -11.08
CA LEU A 41 4.08 4.54 -11.14
C LEU A 41 4.33 5.24 -12.48
N LEU A 42 5.42 4.91 -13.19
CA LEU A 42 5.75 5.47 -14.49
C LEU A 42 5.07 4.76 -15.68
N THR A 43 4.39 3.63 -15.45
CA THR A 43 3.67 2.92 -16.52
C THR A 43 2.47 3.68 -17.08
N ALA A 44 1.94 4.68 -16.35
CA ALA A 44 0.75 5.40 -16.78
C ALA A 44 1.08 6.37 -17.95
N PRO A 45 0.16 6.54 -18.94
CA PRO A 45 0.42 7.32 -20.16
C PRO A 45 0.75 8.81 -19.97
N LYS A 46 0.61 9.34 -18.76
CA LYS A 46 0.89 10.74 -18.39
C LYS A 46 1.71 10.85 -17.11
N ALA A 47 2.21 9.74 -16.58
CA ALA A 47 3.03 9.77 -15.39
C ALA A 47 4.39 10.38 -15.71
N ASP A 48 4.88 11.19 -14.80
CA ASP A 48 6.23 11.73 -14.83
C ASP A 48 7.04 11.29 -13.59
N GLU A 49 8.31 11.68 -13.52
CA GLU A 49 9.18 11.33 -12.39
C GLU A 49 8.69 11.94 -11.06
N LEU A 50 8.01 13.08 -11.10
CA LEU A 50 7.44 13.71 -9.92
C LEU A 50 6.28 12.88 -9.36
N ASP A 51 5.60 12.10 -10.19
CA ASP A 51 4.56 11.19 -9.75
C ASP A 51 5.07 9.99 -8.96
N ALA A 52 6.29 9.54 -9.28
CA ALA A 52 6.99 8.47 -8.57
C ALA A 52 7.62 8.94 -7.26
N ALA A 53 7.92 10.24 -7.14
CA ALA A 53 8.54 10.83 -5.96
C ALA A 53 7.69 10.64 -4.68
N PRO A 54 8.31 10.40 -3.51
CA PRO A 54 7.58 10.31 -2.24
C PRO A 54 6.89 11.65 -1.93
N ARG A 55 5.56 11.63 -1.75
CA ARG A 55 4.75 12.82 -1.43
C ARG A 55 4.53 13.02 0.08
N ILE A 56 4.84 12.01 0.88
CA ILE A 56 4.58 11.97 2.32
C ILE A 56 5.92 12.01 3.06
N ALA A 57 6.03 12.95 4.00
CA ALA A 57 7.10 12.99 4.99
C ALA A 57 6.62 12.24 6.23
N VAL A 58 7.40 11.25 6.67
CA VAL A 58 7.16 10.54 7.91
C VAL A 58 8.25 10.95 8.89
N THR A 59 7.87 11.59 9.99
CA THR A 59 8.80 12.07 11.02
C THR A 59 8.53 11.36 12.33
N GLU A 60 9.56 10.86 13.00
CA GLU A 60 9.41 10.30 14.35
C GLU A 60 9.41 11.43 15.37
N VAL A 61 8.34 11.53 16.16
CA VAL A 61 8.15 12.62 17.15
C VAL A 61 8.35 12.14 18.59
N ALA A 62 8.25 10.83 18.80
CA ALA A 62 8.54 10.12 20.05
C ALA A 62 8.74 8.63 19.73
N PRO A 63 9.28 7.80 20.66
CA PRO A 63 9.45 6.37 20.42
C PRO A 63 8.15 5.72 19.96
N HIS A 64 8.21 5.00 18.85
CA HIS A 64 7.07 4.34 18.22
C HIS A 64 5.92 5.28 17.80
N THR A 65 6.17 6.60 17.72
CA THR A 65 5.19 7.61 17.35
C THR A 65 5.67 8.36 16.12
N LYS A 66 4.98 8.16 14.99
CA LYS A 66 5.29 8.81 13.72
C LYS A 66 4.22 9.85 13.37
N ARG A 67 4.65 11.08 13.05
CA ARG A 67 3.82 12.09 12.42
C ARG A 67 3.96 11.99 10.91
N ILE A 68 2.83 12.01 10.21
CA ILE A 68 2.73 11.87 8.76
C ILE A 68 2.23 13.19 8.21
N ASP A 69 3.08 13.86 7.43
CA ASP A 69 2.79 15.16 6.81
C ASP A 69 2.87 15.03 5.28
N VAL A 70 2.06 15.78 4.54
CA VAL A 70 2.26 15.95 3.09
C VAL A 70 3.45 16.88 2.88
N ARG A 71 4.36 16.56 1.94
CA ARG A 71 5.55 17.37 1.70
C ARG A 71 5.24 18.69 0.99
N ASP A 72 5.99 19.75 1.31
CA ASP A 72 5.79 21.12 0.79
C ASP A 72 6.03 21.24 -0.72
N ASP A 73 6.84 20.35 -1.27
CA ASP A 73 7.14 20.23 -2.70
C ASP A 73 6.15 19.31 -3.45
N ALA A 74 5.12 18.77 -2.79
CA ALA A 74 4.15 17.91 -3.45
C ALA A 74 3.30 18.70 -4.47
N PRO A 75 3.17 18.22 -5.73
CA PRO A 75 2.42 18.93 -6.77
C PRO A 75 0.91 19.03 -6.50
N TYR A 76 0.38 18.17 -5.63
CA TYR A 76 -1.03 18.17 -5.24
C TYR A 76 -1.17 18.06 -3.72
N ARG A 77 -1.90 18.98 -3.12
CA ARG A 77 -2.24 19.00 -1.70
C ARG A 77 -3.76 19.04 -1.50
N PRO A 78 -4.35 18.10 -0.76
CA PRO A 78 -5.78 18.16 -0.45
C PRO A 78 -6.04 19.34 0.51
N GLY A 79 -6.98 20.23 0.16
CA GLY A 79 -7.39 21.37 0.98
C GLY A 79 -6.80 22.73 0.59
N GLY A 80 -6.13 22.82 -0.57
CA GLY A 80 -5.78 24.07 -1.25
C GLY A 80 -6.68 24.35 -2.45
#